data_AF-A0A286T5T2-F1
#
_entry.id   AF-A0A286T5T2-F1
#
_cell.length_a   1.000
_cell.length_b   1.000
_cell.length_c   1.000
_cell.angle_alpha   90.00
_cell.angle_beta   90.00
_cell.angle_gamma   90.00
#
_symmetry.space_group_name_H-M   'P 1'
#
loop_
_entity.id
_entity.type
_entity.pdbx_description
1 polymer ?
#
loop_
_entity_poly.entity_id
_entity_poly.type
_entity_poly.pdbx_seq_one_letter_code
_entity_poly.pdbx_strand_id
1 'polypeptide(L)'
;ARYTDGGDANAKGITKNNWVTSEASSSDQSAAGGVNGNMKATLVVNQVSVDATSEDQIGRIIVGQIHGGDHEPVKIYYRKLPEHDKGSVFFTVDDSSGNPGDRINIIGFTDKNDIDQDASGDPVEPENGIALGDEWSYEIDLTGDQLKVTVWHDGYTYTTADSIAYTKTRSKQTIRNSSDTDAITISDFYAD
;
A
#
# COMPACT_ATOMS: atom_id res chain seq x y z
N ALA A 1 0.24 28.79 -24.85
CA ALA A 1 0.91 29.71 -23.91
C ALA A 1 1.73 28.86 -22.95
N ARG A 2 3.06 29.03 -22.91
CA ARG A 2 3.91 28.35 -21.92
C ARG A 2 3.68 29.06 -20.59
N TYR A 3 3.21 28.32 -19.59
CA TYR A 3 3.07 28.82 -18.23
C TYR A 3 4.50 29.11 -17.72
N THR A 4 4.83 30.38 -17.59
CA THR A 4 6.07 30.83 -16.95
C THR A 4 5.75 31.09 -15.48
N ASP A 5 5.71 30.03 -14.67
CA ASP A 5 5.97 30.17 -13.25
C ASP A 5 7.39 29.62 -13.00
N GLY A 6 8.36 30.47 -13.33
CA GLY A 6 9.77 30.23 -13.11
C GLY A 6 10.17 30.62 -11.69
N GLY A 7 9.57 29.99 -10.69
CA GLY A 7 10.17 29.83 -9.38
C GLY A 7 10.32 28.33 -9.19
N ASP A 8 11.53 27.85 -8.86
CA ASP A 8 11.75 26.44 -8.54
C ASP A 8 10.64 25.95 -7.59
N ALA A 9 9.68 25.19 -8.10
CA ALA A 9 8.72 24.50 -7.26
C ALA A 9 9.57 23.51 -6.48
N ASN A 10 10.02 23.92 -5.30
CA ASN A 10 10.91 23.12 -4.46
C ASN A 10 10.25 21.75 -4.33
N ALA A 11 10.89 20.75 -4.93
CA ALA A 11 10.33 19.40 -5.04
C ALA A 11 10.10 18.77 -3.65
N LYS A 12 10.81 19.27 -2.64
CA LYS A 12 10.73 18.84 -1.24
C LYS A 12 10.20 19.97 -0.35
N GLY A 13 9.65 19.58 0.79
CA GLY A 13 9.16 20.48 1.83
C GLY A 13 7.69 20.87 1.67
N ILE A 14 7.16 21.59 2.65
CA ILE A 14 5.77 22.04 2.68
C ILE A 14 5.64 23.27 1.78
N THR A 15 5.32 23.03 0.52
CA THR A 15 5.21 24.04 -0.54
C THR A 15 3.93 23.82 -1.35
N LYS A 16 3.64 24.73 -2.27
CA LYS A 16 2.50 24.59 -3.19
C LYS A 16 2.60 23.41 -4.17
N ASN A 17 3.76 22.75 -4.24
CA ASN A 17 3.94 21.53 -5.03
C ASN A 17 3.48 20.27 -4.30
N ASN A 18 3.45 20.30 -2.96
CA ASN A 18 3.20 19.14 -2.11
C ASN A 18 1.92 19.33 -1.29
N TRP A 19 1.47 18.28 -0.62
CA TRP A 19 0.27 18.29 0.21
C TRP A 19 0.58 17.79 1.63
N VAL A 20 -0.31 18.06 2.57
CA VAL A 20 -0.23 17.62 3.98
C VAL A 20 -1.54 16.96 4.38
N THR A 21 -1.57 16.20 5.48
CA THR A 21 -2.83 15.71 6.05
C THR A 21 -3.56 16.83 6.80
N SER A 22 -4.85 16.65 7.08
CA SER A 22 -5.61 17.59 7.92
C SER A 22 -5.18 17.63 9.39
N GLU A 23 -4.29 16.73 9.83
CA GLU A 23 -3.65 16.78 11.16
C GLU A 23 -2.47 17.74 11.22
N ALA A 24 -1.95 18.22 10.07
CA ALA A 24 -0.89 19.21 10.03
C ALA A 24 -1.33 20.55 10.63
N SER A 25 -0.37 21.39 11.04
CA SER A 25 -0.67 22.71 11.60
C SER A 25 -1.44 23.60 10.60
N SER A 26 -2.25 24.53 11.08
CA SER A 26 -2.99 25.45 10.18
C SER A 26 -2.05 26.28 9.28
N SER A 27 -0.82 26.58 9.76
CA SER A 27 0.22 27.21 8.95
C SER A 27 0.71 26.30 7.82
N ASP A 28 0.91 25.01 8.09
CA ASP A 28 1.37 24.04 7.08
C ASP A 28 0.28 23.76 6.05
N GLN A 29 -0.97 23.60 6.50
CA GLN A 29 -2.13 23.49 5.60
C GLN A 29 -2.24 24.71 4.67
N SER A 30 -1.99 25.91 5.20
CA SER A 30 -2.00 27.15 4.41
C SER A 30 -0.82 27.25 3.43
N ALA A 31 0.34 26.68 3.77
CA ALA A 31 1.54 26.69 2.94
C ALA A 31 1.52 25.61 1.83
N ALA A 32 0.90 24.46 2.10
CA ALA A 32 0.79 23.34 1.17
C ALA A 32 -0.10 23.64 -0.05
N GLY A 33 0.08 22.86 -1.12
CA GLY A 33 -0.75 22.87 -2.33
C GLY A 33 -2.07 22.11 -2.18
N GLY A 34 -2.18 21.24 -1.18
CA GLY A 34 -3.39 20.48 -0.87
C GLY A 34 -3.41 19.99 0.57
N VAL A 35 -4.61 19.66 1.05
CA VAL A 35 -4.85 19.03 2.35
C VAL A 35 -5.58 17.72 2.10
N ASN A 36 -5.09 16.64 2.72
CA ASN A 36 -5.47 15.25 2.44
C ASN A 36 -5.14 14.83 1.00
N GLY A 37 -5.39 13.55 0.69
CA GLY A 37 -5.05 13.01 -0.62
C GLY A 37 -5.89 11.81 -1.00
N ASN A 38 -6.30 11.78 -2.27
CA ASN A 38 -7.02 10.67 -2.87
C ASN A 38 -6.39 10.34 -4.23
N MET A 39 -5.91 9.12 -4.39
CA MET A 39 -5.34 8.61 -5.64
C MET A 39 -6.16 7.40 -6.10
N LYS A 40 -6.64 7.44 -7.34
CA LYS A 40 -7.31 6.30 -7.98
C LYS A 40 -6.55 5.90 -9.23
N ALA A 41 -6.37 4.61 -9.45
CA ALA A 41 -5.76 4.07 -10.65
C ALA A 41 -6.53 2.85 -11.15
N THR A 42 -6.60 2.71 -12.46
CA THR A 42 -7.00 1.49 -13.16
C THR A 42 -5.81 1.06 -13.99
N LEU A 43 -5.38 -0.18 -13.83
CA LEU A 43 -4.14 -0.67 -14.46
C LEU A 43 -4.23 -2.15 -14.83
N VAL A 44 -3.23 -2.57 -15.61
CA VAL A 44 -2.94 -3.96 -15.94
C VAL A 44 -1.47 -4.22 -15.62
N VAL A 45 -1.18 -5.26 -14.84
CA VAL A 45 0.21 -5.72 -14.67
C VAL A 45 0.49 -6.76 -15.74
N ASN A 46 1.39 -6.43 -16.68
CA ASN A 46 1.68 -7.30 -17.82
C ASN A 46 2.78 -8.32 -17.54
N GLN A 47 3.73 -7.97 -16.67
CA GLN A 47 4.90 -8.79 -16.38
C GLN A 47 5.46 -8.44 -15.00
N VAL A 48 6.03 -9.44 -14.33
CA VAL A 48 6.83 -9.29 -13.12
C VAL A 48 8.15 -10.06 -13.28
N SER A 49 9.10 -9.85 -12.36
CA SER A 49 10.33 -10.65 -12.30
C SER A 49 10.00 -12.12 -12.00
N VAL A 50 10.78 -13.04 -12.57
CA VAL A 50 10.65 -14.48 -12.29
C VAL A 50 11.80 -15.00 -11.42
N ASP A 51 12.80 -14.16 -11.17
CA ASP A 51 13.96 -14.39 -10.33
C ASP A 51 14.37 -13.11 -9.58
N ALA A 52 15.14 -13.28 -8.50
CA ALA A 52 15.71 -12.18 -7.72
C ALA A 52 16.79 -12.71 -6.76
N THR A 53 17.57 -11.80 -6.17
CA THR A 53 18.59 -12.14 -5.16
C THR A 53 17.97 -12.68 -3.86
N SER A 54 16.76 -12.23 -3.52
CA SER A 54 15.98 -12.73 -2.39
C SER A 54 14.64 -13.26 -2.86
N GLU A 55 14.19 -14.40 -2.34
CA GLU A 55 12.92 -15.03 -2.71
C GLU A 55 11.71 -14.11 -2.48
N ASP A 56 11.78 -13.24 -1.48
CA ASP A 56 10.74 -12.25 -1.17
C ASP A 56 10.58 -11.20 -2.30
N GLN A 57 11.61 -10.97 -3.11
CA GLN A 57 11.59 -10.02 -4.22
C GLN A 57 11.01 -10.60 -5.51
N ILE A 58 10.94 -11.94 -5.63
CA ILE A 58 10.46 -12.60 -6.84
C ILE A 58 9.00 -12.22 -7.09
N GLY A 59 8.73 -11.77 -8.32
CA GLY A 59 7.37 -11.54 -8.80
C GLY A 59 6.71 -10.28 -8.27
N ARG A 60 7.42 -9.41 -7.55
CA ARG A 60 6.86 -8.28 -6.81
C ARG A 60 7.11 -6.93 -7.49
N ILE A 61 6.09 -6.09 -7.54
CA ILE A 61 6.17 -4.71 -8.06
C ILE A 61 5.31 -3.77 -7.21
N ILE A 62 5.81 -2.55 -6.96
CA ILE A 62 5.02 -1.45 -6.37
C ILE A 62 4.29 -0.73 -7.51
N VAL A 63 2.97 -0.55 -7.36
CA VAL A 63 2.12 0.08 -8.38
C VAL A 63 1.54 1.42 -7.94
N GLY A 64 1.61 1.76 -6.66
CA GLY A 64 1.15 3.04 -6.11
C GLY A 64 1.75 3.30 -4.75
N GLN A 65 1.90 4.58 -4.38
CA GLN A 65 2.48 4.97 -3.09
C GLN A 65 2.04 6.37 -2.66
N ILE A 66 2.06 6.60 -1.34
CA ILE A 66 2.24 7.93 -0.76
C ILE A 66 3.66 7.98 -0.23
N HIS A 67 4.44 8.98 -0.63
CA HIS A 67 5.81 9.17 -0.16
C HIS A 67 5.88 10.49 0.62
N GLY A 68 6.17 10.38 1.92
CA GLY A 68 6.31 11.51 2.83
C GLY A 68 7.75 12.06 2.85
N GLY A 69 8.08 12.78 3.93
CA GLY A 69 9.44 13.28 4.16
C GLY A 69 10.40 12.15 4.52
N ASP A 70 10.05 11.39 5.56
CA ASP A 70 10.90 10.34 6.15
C ASP A 70 10.26 8.93 6.11
N HIS A 71 8.97 8.84 5.77
CA HIS A 71 8.18 7.61 5.78
C HIS A 71 7.31 7.51 4.52
N GLU A 72 6.95 6.29 4.13
CA GLU A 72 5.92 6.02 3.13
C GLU A 72 4.66 5.48 3.81
N PRO A 73 3.62 6.32 4.02
CA PRO A 73 2.36 5.90 4.61
C PRO A 73 1.69 4.72 3.90
N VAL A 74 1.96 4.54 2.61
CA VAL A 74 1.47 3.37 1.87
C VAL A 74 2.34 3.07 0.67
N LYS A 75 2.58 1.78 0.45
CA LYS A 75 3.07 1.21 -0.82
C LYS A 75 2.14 0.06 -1.23
N ILE A 76 1.51 0.16 -2.40
CA ILE A 76 0.64 -0.89 -2.97
C ILE A 76 1.49 -1.82 -3.82
N TYR A 77 1.46 -3.10 -3.50
CA TYR A 77 2.20 -4.16 -4.19
C TYR A 77 1.27 -5.08 -4.97
N TYR A 78 1.71 -5.47 -6.16
CA TYR A 78 1.27 -6.69 -6.82
C TYR A 78 2.40 -7.72 -6.72
N ARG A 79 2.07 -8.99 -6.42
CA ARG A 79 3.05 -10.09 -6.43
C ARG A 79 2.47 -11.36 -7.03
N LYS A 80 3.12 -11.89 -8.06
CA LYS A 80 2.79 -13.20 -8.65
C LYS A 80 4.02 -14.10 -8.66
N LEU A 81 3.92 -15.28 -8.07
CA LEU A 81 5.02 -16.25 -8.11
C LEU A 81 5.12 -16.94 -9.49
N PRO A 82 6.32 -17.39 -9.90
CA PRO A 82 6.51 -18.05 -11.19
C PRO A 82 5.59 -19.24 -11.44
N GLU A 83 5.30 -20.02 -10.41
CA GLU A 83 4.50 -21.25 -10.43
C GLU A 83 2.98 -21.03 -10.36
N HIS A 84 2.52 -19.80 -10.12
CA HIS A 84 1.08 -19.48 -10.01
C HIS A 84 0.56 -18.88 -11.30
N ASP A 85 -0.73 -19.02 -11.59
CA ASP A 85 -1.39 -18.31 -12.68
C ASP A 85 -1.85 -16.90 -12.26
N LYS A 86 -2.14 -16.72 -10.97
CA LYS A 86 -2.66 -15.47 -10.38
C LYS A 86 -1.72 -14.85 -9.35
N GLY A 87 -1.74 -13.53 -9.26
CA GLY A 87 -1.02 -12.74 -8.26
C GLY A 87 -1.88 -12.25 -7.11
N SER A 88 -1.23 -11.91 -6.01
CA SER A 88 -1.80 -11.27 -4.82
C SER A 88 -1.60 -9.75 -4.85
N VAL A 89 -2.46 -9.01 -4.13
CA VAL A 89 -2.33 -7.57 -3.88
C VAL A 89 -2.28 -7.33 -2.37
N PHE A 90 -1.30 -6.56 -1.93
CA PHE A 90 -1.14 -6.17 -0.53
C PHE A 90 -0.54 -4.77 -0.47
N PHE A 91 -0.54 -4.18 0.71
CA PHE A 91 0.17 -2.93 0.96
C PHE A 91 1.00 -2.99 2.23
N THR A 92 1.96 -2.07 2.33
CA THR A 92 2.71 -1.86 3.56
C THR A 92 2.57 -0.44 4.04
N VAL A 93 2.69 -0.26 5.34
CA VAL A 93 2.87 1.04 6.02
C VAL A 93 4.21 1.00 6.71
N ASP A 94 5.02 2.06 6.57
CA ASP A 94 6.32 2.09 7.23
C ASP A 94 6.22 2.25 8.74
N ASP A 95 7.16 1.63 9.46
CA ASP A 95 7.36 1.78 10.90
C ASP A 95 8.13 3.05 11.27
N SER A 96 8.37 3.29 12.56
CA SER A 96 9.11 4.47 13.05
C SER A 96 10.53 4.59 12.47
N SER A 97 11.12 3.49 12.00
CA SER A 97 12.45 3.47 11.36
C SER A 97 12.42 3.78 9.86
N GLY A 98 11.24 4.03 9.27
CA GLY A 98 11.08 4.29 7.84
C GLY A 98 11.22 3.04 6.97
N ASN A 99 11.07 1.86 7.57
CA ASN A 99 11.07 0.59 6.84
C ASN A 99 9.65 0.02 6.77
N PRO A 100 9.31 -0.80 5.77
CA PRO A 100 8.00 -1.46 5.72
C PRO A 100 7.74 -2.25 7.01
N GLY A 101 6.76 -1.81 7.80
CA GLY A 101 6.40 -2.39 9.09
C GLY A 101 5.51 -3.61 8.90
N ASP A 102 4.20 -3.37 8.73
CA ASP A 102 3.24 -4.45 8.50
C ASP A 102 2.92 -4.63 7.02
N ARG A 103 2.66 -5.89 6.65
CA ARG A 103 2.09 -6.28 5.36
C ARG A 103 0.61 -6.56 5.53
N ILE A 104 -0.24 -5.72 4.95
CA ILE A 104 -1.70 -5.83 4.99
C ILE A 104 -2.18 -6.41 3.66
N ASN A 105 -2.72 -7.63 3.68
CA ASN A 105 -3.13 -8.34 2.47
C ASN A 105 -4.55 -7.96 2.07
N ILE A 106 -4.76 -7.64 0.79
CA ILE A 106 -6.06 -7.23 0.25
C ILE A 106 -6.67 -8.35 -0.60
N ILE A 107 -5.91 -8.84 -1.58
CA ILE A 107 -6.29 -9.95 -2.47
C ILE A 107 -5.23 -11.03 -2.38
N GLY A 108 -5.68 -12.27 -2.23
CA GLY A 108 -4.80 -13.42 -2.08
C GLY A 108 -3.96 -13.39 -0.80
N PHE A 109 -3.26 -14.50 -0.57
CA PHE A 109 -2.15 -14.57 0.36
C PHE A 109 -1.09 -15.47 -0.24
N THR A 110 0.08 -14.89 -0.49
CA THR A 110 1.24 -15.63 -1.00
C THR A 110 2.44 -15.09 -0.25
N ASP A 111 2.91 -15.85 0.74
CA ASP A 111 4.21 -15.63 1.35
C ASP A 111 4.93 -16.96 1.54
N LYS A 112 6.14 -17.09 0.99
CA LYS A 112 7.05 -18.20 1.29
C LYS A 112 7.62 -18.09 2.71
N ASN A 113 7.54 -16.90 3.31
CA ASN A 113 8.07 -16.56 4.62
C ASN A 113 6.95 -16.35 5.65
N ASP A 114 5.80 -17.00 5.47
CA ASP A 114 4.83 -17.06 6.56
C ASP A 114 5.48 -17.83 7.72
N ILE A 115 5.75 -17.09 8.80
CA ILE A 115 6.47 -17.56 9.99
C ILE A 115 5.54 -18.24 11.01
N ASP A 116 4.28 -18.52 10.66
CA ASP A 116 3.43 -19.37 11.49
C ASP A 116 4.01 -20.79 11.57
N GLN A 117 4.00 -21.38 12.76
CA GLN A 117 4.37 -22.77 12.97
C GLN A 117 3.47 -23.75 12.19
N ASP A 118 2.27 -23.28 11.78
CA ASP A 118 1.33 -24.02 10.94
C ASP A 118 1.42 -23.65 9.45
N ALA A 119 2.18 -22.62 9.04
CA ALA A 119 2.33 -22.18 7.64
C ALA A 119 3.32 -23.02 6.82
N SER A 120 3.40 -24.31 7.15
CA SER A 120 4.39 -25.28 6.68
C SER A 120 4.26 -25.73 5.20
N GLY A 121 3.67 -24.91 4.33
CA GLY A 121 3.44 -25.27 2.92
C GLY A 121 4.10 -24.32 1.93
N ASP A 122 4.44 -24.85 0.76
CA ASP A 122 4.69 -24.02 -0.42
C ASP A 122 3.52 -23.06 -0.64
N PRO A 123 3.75 -21.83 -1.11
CA PRO A 123 2.69 -20.85 -1.32
C PRO A 123 1.62 -21.41 -2.26
N VAL A 124 0.38 -21.35 -1.81
CA VAL A 124 -0.77 -21.77 -2.60
C VAL A 124 -1.20 -20.64 -3.52
N GLU A 125 -1.64 -20.97 -4.73
CA GLU A 125 -2.18 -20.01 -5.67
C GLU A 125 -3.41 -19.28 -5.06
N PRO A 126 -3.48 -17.94 -5.13
CA PRO A 126 -4.64 -17.20 -4.63
C PRO A 126 -5.86 -17.40 -5.54
N GLU A 127 -6.90 -18.08 -5.05
CA GLU A 127 -8.15 -18.33 -5.80
C GLU A 127 -8.79 -17.03 -6.31
N ASN A 128 -8.81 -15.99 -5.47
CA ASN A 128 -9.32 -14.65 -5.77
C ASN A 128 -8.25 -13.71 -6.36
N GLY A 129 -7.08 -14.23 -6.73
CA GLY A 129 -5.97 -13.44 -7.27
C GLY A 129 -6.23 -12.81 -8.64
N ILE A 130 -5.30 -11.97 -9.07
CA ILE A 130 -5.35 -11.22 -10.33
C ILE A 130 -4.30 -11.77 -11.30
N ALA A 131 -4.69 -12.26 -12.47
CA ALA A 131 -3.73 -12.77 -13.45
C ALA A 131 -2.94 -11.62 -14.10
N LEU A 132 -1.78 -11.94 -14.68
CA LEU A 132 -1.10 -10.97 -15.55
C LEU A 132 -1.98 -10.71 -16.78
N GLY A 133 -2.12 -9.45 -17.17
CA GLY A 133 -3.00 -9.04 -18.27
C GLY A 133 -4.44 -8.71 -17.85
N ASP A 134 -4.85 -9.00 -16.61
CA ASP A 134 -6.16 -8.61 -16.10
C ASP A 134 -6.16 -7.14 -15.66
N GLU A 135 -7.25 -6.44 -15.96
CA GLU A 135 -7.48 -5.06 -15.50
C GLU A 135 -8.07 -5.07 -14.08
N TRP A 136 -7.55 -4.19 -13.24
CA TRP A 136 -8.05 -3.97 -11.90
C TRP A 136 -7.85 -2.51 -11.50
N SER A 137 -8.53 -2.09 -10.44
CA SER A 137 -8.44 -0.71 -9.93
C SER A 137 -8.13 -0.69 -8.45
N TYR A 138 -7.51 0.40 -8.00
CA TYR A 138 -7.37 0.70 -6.58
C TYR A 138 -7.59 2.18 -6.29
N GLU A 139 -7.91 2.45 -5.03
CA GLU A 139 -8.01 3.78 -4.43
C GLU A 139 -7.17 3.81 -3.15
N ILE A 140 -6.35 4.84 -3.03
CA ILE A 140 -5.65 5.22 -1.82
C ILE A 140 -6.29 6.52 -1.35
N ASP A 141 -6.90 6.51 -0.18
CA ASP A 141 -7.50 7.68 0.45
C ASP A 141 -6.84 7.90 1.81
N LEU A 142 -6.22 9.07 1.99
CA LEU A 142 -5.63 9.48 3.27
C LEU A 142 -6.27 10.80 3.71
N THR A 143 -7.12 10.71 4.72
CA THR A 143 -7.81 11.85 5.34
C THR A 143 -7.46 11.92 6.81
N GLY A 144 -6.84 13.03 7.24
CA GLY A 144 -6.17 13.08 8.54
C GLY A 144 -5.12 11.97 8.61
N ASP A 145 -5.19 11.15 9.67
CA ASP A 145 -4.32 9.97 9.83
C ASP A 145 -4.97 8.66 9.38
N GLN A 146 -6.18 8.72 8.81
CA GLN A 146 -6.94 7.52 8.41
C GLN A 146 -6.65 7.16 6.97
N LEU A 147 -5.84 6.12 6.78
CA LEU A 147 -5.53 5.52 5.49
C LEU A 147 -6.56 4.43 5.15
N LYS A 148 -7.20 4.58 4.00
CA LYS A 148 -8.04 3.56 3.38
C LYS A 148 -7.49 3.19 2.02
N VAL A 149 -7.31 1.90 1.82
CA VAL A 149 -7.08 1.27 0.54
C VAL A 149 -8.30 0.45 0.14
N THR A 150 -8.79 0.68 -1.07
CA THR A 150 -9.85 -0.14 -1.68
C THR A 150 -9.38 -0.68 -3.02
N VAL A 151 -9.66 -1.95 -3.29
CA VAL A 151 -9.33 -2.62 -4.55
C VAL A 151 -10.60 -3.16 -5.20
N TRP A 152 -10.69 -3.03 -6.52
CA TRP A 152 -11.76 -3.59 -7.34
C TRP A 152 -11.18 -4.53 -8.40
N HIS A 153 -11.70 -5.75 -8.44
CA HIS A 153 -11.34 -6.77 -9.41
C HIS A 153 -12.50 -7.76 -9.58
N ASP A 154 -12.80 -8.17 -10.81
CA ASP A 154 -13.82 -9.16 -11.16
C ASP A 154 -15.21 -8.92 -10.51
N GLY A 155 -15.62 -7.65 -10.42
CA GLY A 155 -16.90 -7.26 -9.81
C GLY A 155 -16.92 -7.29 -8.27
N TYR A 156 -15.83 -7.69 -7.62
CA TYR A 156 -15.66 -7.65 -6.16
C TYR A 156 -15.02 -6.35 -5.70
N THR A 157 -15.36 -5.94 -4.48
CA THR A 157 -14.73 -4.82 -3.77
C THR A 157 -14.03 -5.37 -2.54
N TYR A 158 -12.76 -5.03 -2.36
CA TYR A 158 -11.94 -5.41 -1.22
C TYR A 158 -11.55 -4.14 -0.47
N THR A 159 -12.03 -4.00 0.76
CA THR A 159 -11.80 -2.80 1.58
C THR A 159 -10.65 -3.00 2.56
N THR A 160 -10.22 -1.90 3.19
CA THR A 160 -9.24 -1.95 4.28
C THR A 160 -9.75 -2.78 5.45
N ALA A 161 -11.04 -2.71 5.76
CA ALA A 161 -11.65 -3.53 6.81
C ALA A 161 -11.55 -5.03 6.51
N ASP A 162 -11.89 -5.43 5.28
CA ASP A 162 -11.73 -6.82 4.82
C ASP A 162 -10.27 -7.26 4.93
N SER A 163 -9.34 -6.38 4.56
CA SER A 163 -7.91 -6.64 4.56
C SER A 163 -7.35 -6.80 5.98
N ILE A 164 -7.80 -5.95 6.92
CA ILE A 164 -7.46 -6.03 8.35
C ILE A 164 -7.96 -7.35 8.94
N ALA A 165 -9.23 -7.67 8.70
CA ALA A 165 -9.83 -8.91 9.17
C ALA A 165 -9.11 -10.13 8.60
N TYR A 166 -8.92 -10.16 7.28
CA TYR A 166 -8.23 -11.25 6.57
C TYR A 166 -6.79 -11.44 7.08
N THR A 167 -6.01 -10.36 7.20
CA THR A 167 -4.62 -10.41 7.67
C THR A 167 -4.54 -10.98 9.09
N LYS A 168 -5.39 -10.52 10.02
CA LYS A 168 -5.44 -11.03 11.40
C LYS A 168 -5.74 -12.53 11.48
N THR A 169 -6.56 -13.07 10.57
CA THR A 169 -6.86 -14.51 10.54
C THR A 169 -5.70 -15.38 10.05
N ARG A 170 -4.87 -14.86 9.14
CA ARG A 170 -3.86 -15.65 8.41
C ARG A 170 -2.48 -15.58 9.03
N SER A 171 -1.98 -14.40 9.37
CA SER A 171 -0.59 -14.25 9.78
C SER A 171 -0.38 -14.44 11.29
N LYS A 172 -1.46 -14.47 12.10
CA LYS A 172 -1.43 -14.26 13.57
C LYS A 172 -0.61 -13.03 14.00
N GLN A 173 -0.12 -12.22 13.06
CA GLN A 173 0.53 -10.95 13.31
C GLN A 173 -0.60 -9.99 13.65
N THR A 174 -0.54 -9.41 14.84
CA THR A 174 -1.27 -8.17 15.10
C THR A 174 -0.83 -7.20 14.01
N ILE A 175 -1.77 -6.50 13.35
CA ILE A 175 -1.42 -5.23 12.70
C ILE A 175 -0.99 -4.36 13.86
N ARG A 176 0.32 -4.31 14.13
CA ARG A 176 0.85 -4.15 15.49
C ARG A 176 0.48 -2.82 16.09
N ASN A 177 0.05 -1.90 15.24
CA ASN A 177 -0.19 -0.51 15.54
C ASN A 177 -1.44 0.00 14.79
N SER A 178 -2.56 -0.73 14.74
CA SER A 178 -3.84 -0.09 14.35
C SER A 178 -4.98 -0.67 15.17
N SER A 179 -5.57 0.19 16.02
CA SER A 179 -6.76 -0.15 16.80
C SER A 179 -8.06 -0.01 16.00
N ASP A 180 -8.04 0.80 14.94
CA ASP A 180 -9.16 0.95 14.01
C ASP A 180 -9.29 -0.32 13.14
N THR A 181 -10.53 -0.76 12.94
CA THR A 181 -10.87 -1.93 12.12
C THR A 181 -11.31 -1.57 10.72
N ASP A 182 -11.64 -0.31 10.46
CA ASP A 182 -12.20 0.19 9.20
C ASP A 182 -11.16 0.96 8.36
N ALA A 183 -10.05 1.38 8.98
CA ALA A 183 -8.94 2.09 8.37
C ALA A 183 -7.61 1.76 9.09
N ILE A 184 -6.50 2.17 8.48
CA ILE A 184 -5.19 2.16 9.13
C ILE A 184 -4.89 3.56 9.66
N THR A 185 -4.72 3.68 10.98
CA THR A 185 -4.22 4.92 11.60
C THR A 185 -2.71 5.01 11.39
N ILE A 186 -2.24 5.83 10.44
CA ILE A 186 -0.81 5.83 10.05
C ILE A 186 0.12 6.31 11.18
N SER A 187 -0.36 7.18 12.06
CA SER A 187 0.43 7.71 13.18
C SER A 187 0.74 6.67 14.26
N ASP A 188 -0.11 5.64 14.39
CA ASP A 188 0.16 4.53 15.30
C ASP A 188 1.44 3.77 14.86
N PHE A 189 1.74 3.72 13.56
CA PHE A 189 2.92 3.03 13.02
C PHE A 189 4.25 3.79 13.22
N TYR A 190 4.17 5.09 13.49
CA TYR A 190 5.33 5.94 13.71
C TYR A 190 5.72 6.06 15.18
N ALA A 191 4.91 5.49 16.08
CA ALA A 191 5.22 5.43 17.51
C ALA A 191 6.18 4.28 17.83
N ASP A 192 7.14 4.54 18.73
CA ASP A 192 8.13 3.57 19.24
C ASP A 192 7.55 2.58 20.27
#